data_AF-A0A327HMZ2-F1
#
_entry.id   AF-A0A327HMZ2-F1
#
_cell.length_a   1.000
_cell.length_b   1.000
_cell.length_c   1.000
_cell.angle_alpha   90.00
_cell.angle_beta   90.00
_cell.angle_gamma   90.00
#
_symmetry.space_group_name_H-M   'P 1'
#
loop_
_entity.id
_entity.type
_entity.pdbx_description
1 polymer ?
#
loop_
_entity_poly.entity_id
_entity_poly.type
_entity_poly.pdbx_seq_one_letter_code
_entity_poly.pdbx_strand_id
1 'polypeptide(L)' 'MIGASTSFIASLGISWYASSFWNDAGDLREFAAPTSIMLAASALLWILGPNPFGFGMIIGSGWYFLNKSVDKILPD' A
#
# COMPACT_ATOMS: atom_id res chain seq x y z
N MET A 1 -3.43 -3.19 -24.75
CA MET A 1 -4.52 -2.51 -24.01
C MET A 1 -4.66 -2.98 -22.55
N ILE A 2 -3.61 -3.50 -21.90
CA ILE A 2 -3.68 -4.00 -20.50
C ILE A 2 -3.30 -2.90 -19.48
N GLY A 3 -2.49 -1.90 -19.88
CA GLY A 3 -1.98 -0.85 -18.99
C GLY A 3 -3.00 0.22 -18.56
N ALA A 4 -4.06 0.46 -19.34
CA ALA A 4 -5.08 1.46 -19.01
C ALA A 4 -6.06 0.96 -17.95
N SER A 5 -6.41 -0.32 -17.99
CA SER A 5 -7.34 -0.94 -17.04
C SER A 5 -6.69 -1.12 -15.66
N THR A 6 -5.40 -1.49 -15.63
CA THR A 6 -4.65 -1.62 -14.37
C THR A 6 -4.42 -0.27 -13.70
N SER A 7 -4.11 0.78 -14.47
CA SER A 7 -3.98 2.14 -13.93
C SER A 7 -5.32 2.72 -13.48
N PHE A 8 -6.43 2.42 -14.17
CA PHE A 8 -7.77 2.84 -13.74
C PHE A 8 -8.20 2.15 -12.44
N ILE A 9 -8.05 0.83 -12.33
CA ILE A 9 -8.37 0.09 -11.09
C ILE A 9 -7.45 0.52 -9.95
N ALA A 10 -6.16 0.72 -10.21
CA ALA A 10 -5.24 1.27 -9.22
C ALA A 10 -5.67 2.69 -8.79
N SER A 11 -6.13 3.54 -9.71
CA SER A 11 -6.58 4.90 -9.38
C SER A 11 -7.86 4.93 -8.56
N LEU A 12 -8.78 3.98 -8.77
CA LEU A 12 -9.99 3.81 -7.96
C LEU A 12 -9.63 3.26 -6.57
N GLY A 13 -8.75 2.26 -6.50
CA GLY A 13 -8.24 1.75 -5.24
C GLY A 13 -7.53 2.84 -4.45
N ILE A 14 -6.63 3.59 -5.09
CA ILE A 14 -5.91 4.72 -4.47
C ILE A 14 -6.88 5.85 -4.08
N SER A 15 -7.89 6.19 -4.88
CA SER A 15 -8.83 7.28 -4.55
C SER A 15 -9.75 6.93 -3.38
N TRP A 16 -10.30 5.71 -3.37
CA TRP A 16 -11.13 5.25 -2.27
C TRP A 16 -10.30 5.17 -0.98
N TYR A 17 -9.07 4.66 -1.10
CA TYR A 17 -8.13 4.53 0.01
C TYR A 17 -7.56 5.87 0.50
N ALA A 18 -7.29 6.82 -0.39
CA ALA A 18 -6.89 8.19 -0.05
C ALA A 18 -8.00 8.96 0.67
N SER A 19 -9.27 8.69 0.32
CA SER A 19 -10.42 9.28 1.00
C SER A 19 -10.60 8.77 2.45
N SER A 20 -10.29 7.49 2.71
CA SER A 20 -10.18 6.96 4.07
C SER A 20 -9.00 7.56 4.84
N PHE A 21 -7.86 7.79 4.16
CA PHE A 21 -6.67 8.46 4.71
C PHE A 21 -6.95 9.90 5.18
N TRP A 22 -7.81 10.63 4.46
CA TRP A 22 -8.12 12.03 4.76
C TRP A 22 -9.01 12.19 6.00
N ASN A 23 -9.86 11.20 6.28
CA ASN A 23 -10.77 11.24 7.42
C ASN A 23 -10.10 10.87 8.75
N ASP A 24 -8.90 10.27 8.72
CA ASP A 24 -8.31 9.60 9.88
C ASP A 24 -6.87 10.06 10.20
N ALA A 25 -6.58 11.32 9.84
CA ALA A 25 -5.26 11.94 9.84
C ALA A 25 -4.53 11.97 11.20
N GLY A 26 -5.20 11.64 12.30
CA GLY A 26 -4.60 11.57 13.64
C GLY A 26 -3.68 10.36 13.87
N ASP A 27 -3.81 9.30 13.07
CA ASP A 27 -3.16 8.00 13.32
C ASP A 27 -2.20 7.56 12.19
N LEU A 28 -1.82 8.51 11.33
CA LEU A 28 -0.99 8.28 10.14
C LEU A 28 0.40 7.72 10.46
N ARG A 29 0.83 7.84 11.72
CA ARG A 29 2.14 7.38 12.17
C ARG A 29 2.25 5.85 12.13
N GLU A 30 1.14 5.14 12.35
CA GLU A 30 1.12 3.67 12.31
C GLU A 30 1.18 3.14 10.87
N PHE A 31 0.70 3.91 9.89
CA PHE A 31 0.73 3.59 8.47
C PHE A 31 1.98 4.13 7.74
N ALA A 32 2.69 5.10 8.30
CA ALA A 32 3.89 5.68 7.68
C ALA A 32 5.00 4.62 7.44
N ALA A 33 5.20 3.72 8.40
CA ALA A 33 6.19 2.66 8.29
C ALA A 33 5.87 1.67 7.14
N PRO A 34 4.70 1.01 7.08
CA PRO A 34 4.39 0.11 5.99
C PRO A 34 4.36 0.81 4.62
N THR A 35 3.85 2.03 4.52
CA THR A 35 3.84 2.77 3.24
C THR A 35 5.24 3.12 2.75
N SER A 36 6.15 3.52 3.65
CA SER A 36 7.54 3.79 3.28
C SER A 36 8.29 2.52 2.84
N ILE A 37 7.99 1.37 3.45
CA ILE A 37 8.53 0.07 3.04
C ILE A 37 8.01 -0.31 1.65
N MET A 38 6.71 -0.13 1.36
CA MET A 38 6.17 -0.40 0.02
C MET A 38 6.81 0.48 -1.06
N LEU A 39 7.04 1.75 -0.77
CA LEU A 39 7.72 2.69 -1.69
C LEU A 39 9.18 2.29 -1.91
N ALA A 40 9.92 2.00 -0.83
CA ALA A 40 11.31 1.56 -0.91
C ALA A 40 11.44 0.23 -1.67
N ALA A 41 10.54 -0.71 -1.41
CA ALA A 41 10.52 -2.00 -2.09
C ALA A 41 10.17 -1.88 -3.57
N SER A 42 9.24 -0.98 -3.93
CA SER A 42 8.90 -0.67 -5.32
C SER A 42 10.08 -0.03 -6.06
N ALA A 43 10.79 0.92 -5.42
CA ALA A 43 12.01 1.50 -5.96
C ALA A 43 13.12 0.45 -6.13
N LEU A 44 13.26 -0.47 -5.17
CA LEU A 44 14.24 -1.55 -5.22
C LEU A 44 13.95 -2.52 -6.38
N LEU A 45 12.69 -2.91 -6.56
CA LEU A 45 12.27 -3.74 -7.70
C LEU A 45 12.40 -3.03 -9.05
N TRP A 46 12.25 -1.70 -9.07
CA TRP A 46 12.47 -0.90 -10.27
C TRP A 46 13.95 -0.86 -10.69
N ILE A 47 14.86 -0.68 -9.72
CA ILE A 47 16.30 -0.56 -9.98
C ILE A 47 16.96 -1.92 -10.22
N LEU A 48 16.70 -2.90 -9.34
CA LEU A 48 17.36 -4.20 -9.36
C LEU A 48 16.59 -5.25 -10.15
N GLY A 49 15.38 -4.92 -10.62
CA GLY A 49 14.50 -5.87 -11.29
C GLY A 49 13.85 -6.87 -10.32
N PRO A 50 13.31 -7.99 -10.85
CA PRO A 50 12.61 -8.99 -10.05
C PRO A 50 13.52 -9.59 -8.97
N ASN A 51 13.25 -9.25 -7.70
CA ASN A 51 14.03 -9.71 -6.57
C ASN A 51 13.09 -10.24 -5.46
N PRO A 52 13.30 -11.47 -4.95
CA PRO A 52 12.49 -12.04 -3.87
C PRO A 52 12.38 -11.13 -2.64
N PHE A 53 13.44 -10.38 -2.32
CA PHE A 53 13.47 -9.46 -1.20
C PHE A 53 12.52 -8.28 -1.40
N GLY A 54 12.54 -7.66 -2.59
CA GLY A 54 11.63 -6.56 -2.93
C GLY A 54 10.16 -7.01 -2.93
N PHE A 55 9.87 -8.17 -3.51
CA PHE A 55 8.52 -8.75 -3.46
C PHE A 55 8.09 -9.10 -2.04
N GLY A 56 8.97 -9.71 -1.25
CA GLY A 56 8.71 -10.05 0.15
C GLY A 56 8.40 -8.80 1.00
N MET A 57 9.12 -7.70 0.77
CA MET A 57 8.84 -6.44 1.44
C MET A 57 7.49 -5.85 1.04
N ILE A 58 7.12 -5.85 -0.26
CA ILE A 58 5.80 -5.38 -0.71
C ILE A 58 4.68 -6.22 -0.10
N ILE A 59 4.81 -7.55 -0.14
CA ILE A 59 3.76 -8.44 0.38
C ILE A 59 3.66 -8.30 1.90
N GLY A 60 4.78 -8.30 2.62
CA GLY A 60 4.78 -8.20 4.09
C GLY A 60 4.23 -6.87 4.60
N SER A 61 4.69 -5.76 4.01
CA SER A 61 4.18 -4.43 4.38
C SER A 61 2.73 -4.21 3.95
N GLY A 62 2.35 -4.69 2.77
CA GLY A 62 0.96 -4.65 2.29
C GLY A 62 0.01 -5.49 3.14
N TRP A 63 0.44 -6.66 3.60
CA TRP A 63 -0.34 -7.50 4.50
C TRP A 63 -0.56 -6.84 5.86
N TYR A 64 0.50 -6.32 6.48
CA TYR A 64 0.40 -5.59 7.74
C TYR A 64 -0.53 -4.39 7.64
N PHE A 65 -0.39 -3.63 6.55
CA PHE A 65 -1.22 -2.47 6.25
C PHE A 65 -2.70 -2.81 6.10
N LEU A 66 -3.02 -3.90 5.40
CA LEU A 66 -4.40 -4.38 5.24
C LEU A 66 -4.99 -4.83 6.58
N ASN A 67 -4.27 -5.63 7.37
CA ASN A 67 -4.74 -6.05 8.70
C ASN A 67 -5.05 -4.85 9.59
N LYS A 68 -4.14 -3.89 9.65
CA LYS A 68 -4.36 -2.65 10.41
C LYS A 68 -5.53 -1.81 9.88
N SER A 69 -5.73 -1.80 8.57
CA SER A 69 -6.89 -1.11 7.97
C SER A 69 -8.20 -1.80 8.35
N VAL A 70 -8.22 -3.14 8.36
CA VAL A 70 -9.40 -3.93 8.75
C VAL A 70 -9.74 -3.72 10.21
N ASP A 71 -8.75 -3.80 11.11
CA ASP A 71 -8.94 -3.55 12.55
C ASP A 71 -9.56 -2.18 12.83
N LYS A 72 -9.29 -1.20 11.96
CA LYS A 72 -9.78 0.17 12.10
C LYS A 72 -11.16 0.41 11.51
N ILE A 73 -11.50 -0.29 10.42
CA ILE A 73 -12.80 -0.19 9.73
C ILE A 73 -13.86 -1.06 10.42
N LEU A 74 -13.44 -2.23 10.92
CA LEU A 74 -14.27 -3.16 11.68
C LEU A 74 -13.69 -3.31 13.10
N PRO A 75 -13.79 -2.26 13.94
CA PRO A 75 -13.46 -2.41 15.34
C PRO A 75 -14.52 -3.31 16.00
N ASP A 76 -14.08 -4.42 16.59
CA ASP A 76 -14.91 -5.28 17.45
C ASP A 76 -15.44 -4.52 18.69
#